data_AF-V8N3Z1-F1
#
_entry.id   AF-V8N3Z1-F1
#
_cell.length_a   1.000
_cell.length_b   1.000
_cell.length_c   1.000
_cell.angle_alpha   90.00
_cell.angle_beta   90.00
_cell.angle_gamma   90.00
#
_symmetry.space_group_name_H-M   'P 1'
#
loop_
_entity.id
_entity.type
_entity.pdbx_description
1 polymer ?
#
loop_
_entity_poly.entity_id
_entity_poly.type
_entity_poly.pdbx_seq_one_letter_code
_entity_poly.pdbx_strand_id
1 'polypeptide(L)'
;MKKLEALIHISTAFSNCNRRHIEEVFYPVPVEPKNLLDLVGWIDGSLIEAITPNLIGDWPNTYTFSKALTEHLIQQEKGDLNVAIIRPSI
;
A
#
# COMPACT_ATOMS: atom_id res chain seq x y z
N MET A 1 11.38 -7.88 19.21
CA MET A 1 12.07 -9.09 18.71
C MET A 1 13.57 -8.91 18.93
N LYS A 2 14.24 -9.76 19.73
CA LYS A 2 15.65 -9.51 20.16
C LYS A 2 16.73 -9.86 19.11
N LYS A 3 16.36 -10.54 18.02
CA LYS A 3 17.28 -10.98 16.94
C LYS A 3 16.70 -10.65 15.55
N LEU A 4 15.94 -9.56 15.43
CA LEU A 4 15.37 -9.13 14.16
C LEU A 4 16.42 -8.31 13.42
N GLU A 5 16.88 -8.81 12.28
CA GLU A 5 17.91 -8.15 11.46
C GLU A 5 17.30 -7.26 10.37
N ALA A 6 16.20 -7.71 9.76
CA ALA A 6 15.50 -7.00 8.71
C ALA A 6 14.03 -7.43 8.60
N LEU A 7 13.20 -6.53 8.07
CA LEU A 7 11.84 -6.81 7.62
C LEU A 7 11.83 -6.85 6.08
N ILE A 8 11.33 -7.95 5.52
CA ILE A 8 11.16 -8.08 4.08
C ILE A 8 9.66 -8.04 3.78
N HIS A 9 9.21 -6.98 3.09
CA HIS A 9 7.84 -6.88 2.63
C HIS A 9 7.73 -7.39 1.19
N ILE A 10 6.91 -8.42 0.99
CA ILE A 10 6.60 -8.93 -0.35
C ILE A 10 5.39 -8.17 -0.88
N SER A 11 5.64 -7.29 -1.83
CA SER A 11 4.63 -6.53 -2.57
C SER A 11 4.32 -7.23 -3.91
N THR A 12 4.21 -6.47 -5.00
CA THR A 12 3.96 -6.96 -6.36
C THR A 12 4.45 -5.93 -7.36
N ALA A 13 4.92 -6.37 -8.53
CA ALA A 13 5.23 -5.49 -9.66
C ALA A 13 4.02 -4.65 -10.12
N PHE A 14 2.80 -5.08 -9.78
CA PHE A 14 1.55 -4.39 -10.10
C PHE A 14 1.13 -3.32 -9.08
N SER A 15 1.91 -3.06 -8.01
CA SER A 15 1.51 -2.12 -6.97
C SER A 15 1.33 -0.69 -7.49
N ASN A 16 2.06 -0.34 -8.56
CA ASN A 16 1.98 0.97 -9.22
C ASN A 16 1.51 0.84 -10.68
N CYS A 17 0.65 -0.13 -10.98
CA CYS A 17 0.16 -0.41 -12.35
C CYS A 17 -0.73 0.68 -12.95
N ASN A 18 -1.13 1.68 -12.17
CA ASN A 18 -1.71 2.94 -12.65
C ASN A 18 -0.70 3.84 -13.38
N ARG A 19 0.59 3.48 -13.37
CA ARG A 19 1.67 4.18 -14.07
C ARG A 19 2.15 3.37 -15.27
N ARG A 20 2.56 4.08 -16.33
CA ARG A 20 3.12 3.44 -17.54
C ARG A 20 4.55 2.92 -17.34
N HIS A 21 5.32 3.59 -16.50
CA HIS A 21 6.70 3.24 -16.18
C HIS A 21 6.85 3.17 -14.66
N ILE A 22 7.43 2.07 -14.18
CA ILE A 22 7.62 1.77 -12.76
C ILE A 22 9.12 1.59 -12.52
N GLU A 23 9.64 2.33 -11.55
CA GLU A 23 11.04 2.40 -11.12
C GLU A 23 11.13 1.88 -9.68
N GLU A 24 12.35 1.55 -9.24
CA GLU A 24 12.63 1.11 -7.87
C GLU A 24 12.72 2.30 -6.91
N VAL A 25 11.60 2.98 -6.76
CA VAL A 25 11.39 4.11 -5.84
C VAL A 25 10.10 3.93 -5.06
N PHE A 26 9.97 4.68 -3.97
CA PHE A 26 8.70 4.85 -3.29
C PHE A 26 7.84 5.84 -4.04
N TYR A 27 6.62 5.43 -4.35
CA TYR A 27 5.65 6.29 -5.01
C TYR A 27 4.71 6.93 -3.98
N PRO A 28 4.34 8.21 -4.16
CA PRO A 28 3.29 8.81 -3.36
C PRO A 28 1.95 8.17 -3.70
N VAL A 29 1.11 8.04 -2.67
CA VAL A 29 -0.27 7.57 -2.75
C VAL A 29 -1.24 8.75 -2.58
N PRO A 30 -2.44 8.70 -3.18
CA PRO A 30 -3.39 9.81 -3.12
C PRO A 30 -4.05 9.97 -1.75
N VAL A 31 -3.98 8.95 -0.89
CA VAL A 31 -4.63 8.92 0.43
C VAL A 31 -3.62 8.44 1.46
N GLU A 32 -3.52 9.16 2.57
CA GLU A 32 -2.72 8.78 3.73
C GLU A 32 -3.26 7.46 4.32
N PRO A 33 -2.44 6.38 4.40
CA PRO A 33 -2.90 5.05 4.83
C PRO A 33 -3.58 5.04 6.20
N LYS A 34 -3.09 5.85 7.15
CA LYS A 34 -3.70 5.95 8.50
C LYS A 34 -5.12 6.51 8.45
N ASN A 35 -5.34 7.58 7.70
CA ASN A 35 -6.67 8.19 7.54
C ASN A 35 -7.65 7.22 6.87
N LEU A 36 -7.17 6.42 5.91
CA LEU A 36 -7.98 5.40 5.27
C LEU A 36 -8.38 4.27 6.24
N LEU A 37 -7.43 3.79 7.05
CA LEU A 37 -7.70 2.78 8.07
C LEU A 37 -8.72 3.28 9.10
N ASP A 38 -8.59 4.53 9.54
CA ASP A 38 -9.55 5.16 10.44
C ASP A 38 -10.93 5.22 9.79
N LEU A 39 -11.05 5.76 8.57
CA LEU A 39 -12.31 5.83 7.83
C LEU A 39 -13.00 4.47 7.74
N VAL A 40 -12.29 3.45 7.27
CA VAL A 40 -12.81 2.09 7.09
C VAL A 40 -13.25 1.46 8.42
N GLY A 41 -12.66 1.87 9.55
CA GLY A 41 -13.07 1.42 10.88
C GLY A 41 -14.39 2.04 11.38
N TRP A 42 -14.83 3.18 10.83
CA TRP A 42 -16.03 3.90 11.28
C TRP A 42 -17.27 3.63 10.42
N ILE A 43 -17.10 3.23 9.16
CA ILE A 43 -18.21 3.06 8.21
C ILE A 43 -18.62 1.60 8.07
N ASP A 44 -19.90 1.36 7.73
CA ASP A 44 -20.41 0.02 7.49
C ASP A 44 -19.98 -0.54 6.11
N GLY A 45 -20.11 -1.86 5.94
CA GLY A 45 -19.69 -2.55 4.73
C GLY A 45 -20.38 -2.06 3.45
N SER A 46 -21.65 -1.66 3.53
CA SER A 46 -22.38 -1.17 2.35
C SER A 46 -21.86 0.18 1.89
N LEU A 47 -21.49 1.05 2.83
CA LEU A 47 -20.87 2.32 2.53
C LEU A 47 -19.44 2.13 2.00
N ILE A 48 -18.66 1.19 2.57
CA ILE A 48 -17.32 0.84 2.05
C ILE A 48 -17.41 0.43 0.59
N GLU A 49 -18.32 -0.48 0.25
CA GLU A 49 -18.52 -0.96 -1.13
C GLU A 49 -18.88 0.20 -2.07
N ALA A 50 -19.78 1.10 -1.63
CA ALA A 50 -20.20 2.25 -2.42
C ALA A 50 -19.06 3.24 -2.70
N ILE A 51 -18.15 3.47 -1.74
CA ILE A 51 -17.03 4.42 -1.90
C ILE A 51 -15.78 3.80 -2.51
N THR A 52 -15.63 2.47 -2.46
CA THR A 52 -14.42 1.75 -2.91
C THR A 52 -13.96 2.14 -4.31
N PRO A 53 -14.83 2.25 -5.34
CA PRO A 53 -14.39 2.65 -6.69
C PRO A 53 -13.70 4.02 -6.71
N ASN A 54 -14.16 4.97 -5.90
CA ASN A 54 -13.53 6.29 -5.78
C ASN A 54 -12.23 6.24 -4.97
N LEU A 55 -12.15 5.37 -3.96
CA LEU A 55 -10.95 5.22 -3.13
C LEU A 55 -9.78 4.60 -3.91
N ILE A 56 -10.05 3.54 -4.69
CA ILE A 56 -9.00 2.85 -5.45
C ILE A 56 -8.58 3.62 -6.71
N GLY A 57 -9.39 4.57 -7.19
CA GLY A 57 -9.06 5.42 -8.34
C GLY A 57 -8.63 4.62 -9.57
N ASP A 58 -7.44 4.93 -10.09
CA ASP A 58 -6.88 4.30 -11.30
C ASP A 58 -6.35 2.87 -11.09
N TRP A 59 -6.36 2.35 -9.86
CA TRP A 59 -5.95 0.98 -9.61
C TRP A 59 -7.03 -0.01 -10.06
N PRO A 60 -6.67 -1.11 -10.72
CA PRO A 60 -7.64 -2.06 -11.27
C PRO A 60 -8.38 -2.86 -10.20
N ASN A 61 -7.87 -2.90 -8.97
CA ASN A 61 -8.47 -3.61 -7.84
C ASN A 61 -7.89 -3.17 -6.50
N THR A 62 -8.59 -3.52 -5.41
CA THR A 62 -8.17 -3.25 -4.03
C THR A 62 -6.86 -3.94 -3.64
N TYR A 63 -6.51 -5.06 -4.27
CA TYR A 63 -5.24 -5.76 -4.02
C TYR A 63 -4.04 -4.91 -4.43
N THR A 64 -3.98 -4.44 -5.68
CA THR A 64 -2.88 -3.59 -6.18
C THR A 64 -2.81 -2.26 -5.43
N PHE A 65 -3.97 -1.67 -5.12
CA PHE A 65 -4.06 -0.47 -4.31
C PHE A 65 -3.52 -0.66 -2.89
N SER A 66 -3.93 -1.72 -2.19
CA SER A 66 -3.45 -2.00 -0.82
C SER A 66 -1.95 -2.27 -0.76
N LYS A 67 -1.38 -2.88 -1.81
CA LYS A 67 0.07 -3.04 -1.93
C LYS A 67 0.78 -1.68 -2.03
N ALA A 68 0.29 -0.78 -2.87
CA ALA A 68 0.83 0.58 -2.98
C ALA A 68 0.79 1.33 -1.63
N LEU A 69 -0.35 1.28 -0.94
CA LEU A 69 -0.53 1.89 0.38
C LEU A 69 0.41 1.31 1.42
N THR A 70 0.62 -0.01 1.40
CA THR A 70 1.51 -0.68 2.37
C THR A 70 2.96 -0.28 2.15
N GLU A 71 3.42 -0.18 0.90
CA GLU A 71 4.77 0.31 0.59
C GLU A 71 4.98 1.73 1.14
N HIS A 72 3.98 2.61 0.98
CA HIS A 72 4.01 3.97 1.52
C HIS A 72 4.04 3.98 3.05
N LEU A 73 3.16 3.22 3.71
CA LEU A 73 3.11 3.13 5.17
C LEU A 73 4.43 2.60 5.75
N ILE A 74 5.04 1.60 5.10
CA ILE A 74 6.35 1.09 5.51
C ILE A 74 7.41 2.19 5.42
N GLN A 75 7.41 3.01 4.36
CA GLN A 75 8.35 4.11 4.22
C GLN A 75 8.24 5.10 5.39
N GLN A 76 7.02 5.41 5.81
CA GLN A 76 6.73 6.33 6.91
C GLN A 76 7.10 5.73 8.28
N GLU A 77 6.78 4.45 8.51
CA GLU A 77 6.82 3.84 9.84
C GLU A 77 8.07 2.99 10.14
N LYS A 78 8.93 2.72 9.14
CA LYS A 78 10.07 1.81 9.33
C LYS A 78 11.03 2.21 10.46
N GLY A 79 11.09 3.50 10.81
CA GLY A 79 12.08 4.03 11.75
C GLY A 79 13.51 3.57 11.39
N ASP A 80 14.19 3.00 12.39
CA ASP A 80 15.56 2.46 12.29
C ASP A 80 15.62 1.00 11.80
N LEU A 81 14.49 0.39 11.43
CA LEU A 81 14.48 -0.98 10.93
C LEU A 81 15.05 -1.05 9.52
N ASN A 82 15.92 -2.03 9.27
CA ASN A 82 16.32 -2.40 7.91
C ASN A 82 15.11 -3.02 7.21
N VAL A 83 14.59 -2.34 6.18
CA VAL A 83 13.43 -2.83 5.43
C VAL A 83 13.78 -2.92 3.95
N ALA A 84 13.38 -4.03 3.33
CA ALA A 84 13.39 -4.19 1.88
C ALA A 84 11.97 -4.50 1.39
N ILE A 85 11.63 -3.93 0.23
CA ILE A 85 10.39 -4.22 -0.49
C ILE A 85 10.78 -5.00 -1.74
N ILE A 86 10.18 -6.18 -1.91
CA ILE A 86 10.38 -7.02 -3.09
C ILE A 86 9.07 -7.01 -3.87
N ARG A 87 9.14 -6.65 -5.15
CA ARG A 87 7.99 -6.58 -6.07
C ARG A 87 8.06 -7.72 -7.09
N PRO A 88 7.70 -8.96 -6.73
CA PRO A 88 7.67 -10.05 -7.70
C PRO A 88 6.62 -9.79 -8.79
N SER A 89 6.86 -10.31 -9.99
CA SER A 89 5.79 -10.53 -10.96
C SER A 89 4.86 -11.62 -10.41
N ILE A 90 3.55 -11.43 -10.57
CA ILE A 90 2.53 -12.45 -10.26
C ILE A 90 2.46 -13.44 -11.43
#